data_AF-A0A966ZCB8-F1
#
_entry.id   AF-A0A966ZCB8-F1
#
_cell.length_a   1.000
_cell.length_b   1.000
_cell.length_c   1.000
_cell.angle_alpha   90.00
_cell.angle_beta   90.00
_cell.angle_gamma   90.00
#
_symmetry.space_group_name_H-M   'P 1'
#
loop_
_entity.id
_entity.type
_entity.pdbx_description
1 polymer ?
#
loop_
_entity_poly.entity_id
_entity_poly.type
_entity_poly.pdbx_seq_one_letter_code
_entity_poly.pdbx_strand_id
1 'polypeptide(L)'
;MSPETILAAILALFPYMSGHNRACIERNQPRIVQQLREVSVPYEPGAPVPPTELTAAVAFAETHLGCDINEGGNWGAPIDPQHRHTAGTHMHAVRALSLGYQRCGSWDGAILRFRTGLCNPRRSPSPRVREQGAHYLRVIHRIVERVRRHAEEVHGE
;
A
#
# COMPACT_ATOMS: atom_id res chain seq x y z
N MET A 1 -8.22 -0.45 -14.84
CA MET A 1 -7.42 -1.50 -14.18
C MET A 1 -8.19 -2.20 -13.08
N SER A 2 -8.44 -3.50 -13.26
CA SER A 2 -9.11 -4.35 -12.28
C SER A 2 -8.16 -4.78 -11.13
N PRO A 3 -8.70 -5.16 -9.95
CA PRO A 3 -7.93 -5.81 -8.88
C PRO A 3 -7.14 -7.04 -9.33
N GLU A 4 -7.72 -7.86 -10.23
CA GLU A 4 -7.07 -9.01 -10.83
C GLU A 4 -5.84 -8.60 -11.66
N THR A 5 -5.99 -7.57 -12.50
CA THR A 5 -4.90 -7.02 -13.30
C THR A 5 -3.78 -6.48 -12.42
N ILE A 6 -4.11 -5.76 -11.34
CA ILE A 6 -3.11 -5.23 -10.40
C ILE A 6 -2.32 -6.38 -9.76
N LEU A 7 -3.00 -7.42 -9.28
CA LEU A 7 -2.35 -8.54 -8.62
C LEU A 7 -1.49 -9.35 -9.60
N ALA A 8 -2.00 -9.60 -10.81
CA ALA A 8 -1.26 -10.27 -11.87
C ALA A 8 0.01 -9.49 -12.24
N ALA A 9 -0.09 -8.16 -12.39
CA ALA A 9 1.04 -7.30 -12.66
C ALA A 9 2.10 -7.37 -11.55
N ILE A 10 1.70 -7.34 -10.28
CA ILE A 10 2.63 -7.50 -9.15
C ILE A 10 3.37 -8.85 -9.23
N LEU A 11 2.65 -9.95 -9.46
CA LEU A 11 3.26 -11.28 -9.55
C LEU A 11 4.21 -11.42 -10.74
N ALA A 12 3.94 -10.74 -11.86
CA ALA A 12 4.80 -10.70 -13.03
C ALA A 12 6.06 -9.84 -12.81
N LEU A 13 5.90 -8.65 -12.20
CA LEU A 13 6.98 -7.68 -12.02
C LEU A 13 7.96 -8.03 -10.90
N PHE A 14 7.53 -8.88 -9.95
CA PHE A 14 8.30 -9.27 -8.76
C PHE A 14 8.36 -10.81 -8.65
N PRO A 15 9.15 -11.48 -9.51
CA PRO A 15 9.28 -12.94 -9.51
C PRO A 15 9.91 -13.48 -8.23
N TYR A 16 10.76 -12.69 -7.57
CA TYR A 16 11.45 -13.05 -6.34
C TYR A 16 11.02 -12.12 -5.21
N MET A 17 10.59 -12.71 -4.10
CA MET A 17 10.16 -12.01 -2.89
C MET A 17 10.81 -12.68 -1.68
N SER A 18 10.92 -11.96 -0.57
CA SER A 18 11.46 -12.51 0.67
C SER A 18 10.62 -13.68 1.21
N GLY A 19 11.30 -14.67 1.80
CA GLY A 19 10.66 -15.81 2.46
C GLY A 19 9.71 -16.58 1.53
N HIS A 20 8.50 -16.85 2.01
CA HIS A 20 7.46 -17.57 1.26
C HIS A 20 6.36 -16.64 0.72
N ASN A 21 6.63 -15.33 0.61
CA ASN A 21 5.61 -14.33 0.27
C ASN A 21 4.97 -14.60 -1.08
N ARG A 22 5.77 -14.96 -2.10
CA ARG A 22 5.24 -15.29 -3.42
C ARG A 22 4.23 -16.44 -3.36
N ALA A 23 4.63 -17.56 -2.77
CA ALA A 23 3.76 -18.73 -2.64
C ALA A 23 2.52 -18.43 -1.76
N CYS A 24 2.68 -17.57 -0.75
CA CYS A 24 1.54 -17.09 0.04
C CYS A 24 0.56 -16.26 -0.80
N ILE A 25 1.06 -15.31 -1.60
CA ILE A 25 0.23 -14.47 -2.47
C ILE A 25 -0.48 -15.34 -3.51
N GLU A 26 0.23 -16.27 -4.14
CA GLU A 26 -0.33 -17.20 -5.12
C GLU A 26 -1.46 -18.05 -4.52
N ARG A 27 -1.29 -18.59 -3.31
CA ARG A 27 -2.36 -19.33 -2.61
C ARG A 27 -3.54 -18.46 -2.17
N ASN A 28 -3.29 -17.19 -1.86
CA ASN A 28 -4.27 -16.26 -1.33
C ASN A 28 -4.85 -15.29 -2.38
N GLN A 29 -4.62 -15.50 -3.67
CA GLN A 29 -5.06 -14.57 -4.72
C GLN A 29 -6.55 -14.18 -4.60
N PRO A 30 -7.50 -15.12 -4.40
CA PRO A 30 -8.91 -14.73 -4.29
C PRO A 30 -9.18 -13.76 -3.13
N ARG A 31 -8.54 -13.99 -1.98
CA ARG A 31 -8.65 -13.12 -0.81
C ARG A 31 -8.04 -11.75 -1.08
N ILE A 32 -6.84 -11.69 -1.66
CA ILE A 32 -6.14 -10.42 -1.94
C ILE A 32 -6.91 -9.61 -2.98
N VAL A 33 -7.41 -10.24 -4.04
CA VAL A 33 -8.29 -9.61 -5.03
C VAL A 33 -9.53 -9.03 -4.37
N GLN A 34 -10.19 -9.80 -3.49
CA GLN A 34 -11.36 -9.33 -2.76
C GLN A 34 -11.04 -8.14 -1.86
N GLN A 35 -9.91 -8.16 -1.15
CA GLN A 35 -9.44 -7.00 -0.37
C GLN A 35 -9.18 -5.79 -1.26
N LEU A 36 -8.57 -5.97 -2.43
CA LEU A 36 -8.35 -4.89 -3.41
C LEU A 36 -9.67 -4.32 -3.97
N ARG A 37 -10.73 -5.14 -4.07
CA ARG A 37 -12.11 -4.67 -4.37
C ARG A 37 -12.70 -3.86 -3.22
N GLU A 38 -12.46 -4.27 -1.98
CA GLU A 38 -12.97 -3.56 -0.80
C GLU A 38 -12.30 -2.19 -0.59
N VAL A 39 -11.01 -2.07 -0.92
CA VAL A 39 -10.28 -0.80 -0.77
C VAL A 39 -10.56 0.20 -1.91
N SER A 40 -11.23 -0.21 -2.98
CA SER A 40 -11.59 0.67 -4.10
C SER A 40 -12.87 1.47 -3.84
N VAL A 41 -13.47 1.32 -2.66
CA VAL A 41 -14.63 2.10 -2.21
C VAL A 41 -14.31 2.87 -0.94
N PRO A 42 -15.04 3.98 -0.65
CA PRO A 42 -14.84 4.73 0.59
C PRO A 42 -15.07 3.86 1.83
N TYR A 43 -14.17 3.94 2.81
CA TYR A 43 -14.33 3.23 4.09
C TYR A 43 -15.48 3.81 4.94
N GLU A 44 -15.88 5.06 4.68
CA GLU A 44 -17.07 5.72 5.20
C GLU A 44 -17.57 6.78 4.18
N PRO A 45 -18.84 7.20 4.24
CA PRO A 45 -19.38 8.18 3.29
C PRO A 45 -18.57 9.48 3.25
N GLY A 46 -18.17 9.89 2.03
CA GLY A 46 -17.41 11.13 1.80
C GLY A 46 -15.90 11.02 2.07
N ALA A 47 -15.40 9.87 2.53
CA ALA A 47 -13.96 9.67 2.64
C ALA A 47 -13.28 9.62 1.26
N PRO A 48 -12.08 10.22 1.11
CA PRO A 48 -11.30 10.10 -0.12
C PRO A 48 -10.85 8.65 -0.30
N VAL A 49 -10.90 8.16 -1.54
CA VAL A 49 -10.51 6.78 -1.88
C VAL A 49 -9.13 6.79 -2.54
N PRO A 50 -8.13 6.09 -1.98
CA PRO A 50 -6.83 5.96 -2.64
C PRO A 50 -6.97 5.16 -3.95
N PRO A 51 -6.23 5.52 -5.02
CA PRO A 51 -6.14 4.67 -6.21
C PRO A 51 -5.77 3.23 -5.83
N THR A 52 -6.45 2.24 -6.40
CA THR A 52 -6.28 0.84 -5.98
C THR A 52 -4.85 0.35 -6.17
N GLU A 53 -4.18 0.75 -7.24
CA GLU A 53 -2.78 0.44 -7.51
C GLU A 53 -1.82 1.12 -6.51
N LEU A 54 -2.18 2.29 -5.98
CA LEU A 54 -1.43 2.94 -4.90
C LEU A 54 -1.57 2.15 -3.61
N THR A 55 -2.80 1.75 -3.25
CA THR A 55 -3.04 0.92 -2.07
C THR A 55 -2.33 -0.43 -2.18
N ALA A 56 -2.36 -1.06 -3.36
CA ALA A 56 -1.64 -2.30 -3.62
C ALA A 56 -0.13 -2.11 -3.50
N ALA A 57 0.43 -0.99 -3.98
CA ALA A 57 1.84 -0.68 -3.84
C ALA A 57 2.26 -0.49 -2.38
N VAL A 58 1.44 0.19 -1.57
CA VAL A 58 1.67 0.35 -0.12
C VAL A 58 1.60 -1.02 0.58
N ALA A 59 0.54 -1.78 0.34
CA ALA A 59 0.37 -3.11 0.92
C ALA A 59 1.50 -4.06 0.52
N PHE A 60 1.98 -3.96 -0.72
CA PHE A 60 3.13 -4.73 -1.19
C PHE A 60 4.42 -4.31 -0.48
N ALA A 61 4.70 -3.01 -0.40
CA ALA A 61 5.92 -2.50 0.21
C ALA A 61 6.00 -2.70 1.73
N GLU A 62 4.86 -2.71 2.42
CA GLU A 62 4.81 -2.82 3.88
C GLU A 62 4.83 -4.26 4.37
N THR A 63 4.04 -5.14 3.74
CA THR A 63 3.81 -6.51 4.25
C THR A 63 3.75 -7.57 3.14
N HIS A 64 4.08 -7.18 1.91
CA HIS A 64 3.85 -7.95 0.68
C HIS A 64 2.43 -8.52 0.64
N LEU A 65 1.43 -7.63 0.70
CA LEU A 65 -0.01 -7.93 0.61
C LEU A 65 -0.53 -8.76 1.80
N GLY A 66 0.12 -8.61 2.96
CA GLY A 66 -0.25 -9.29 4.21
C GLY A 66 0.28 -10.72 4.32
N CYS A 67 1.31 -11.05 3.54
CA CYS A 67 1.94 -12.37 3.55
C CYS A 67 3.23 -12.43 4.36
N ASP A 68 3.74 -11.30 4.84
CA ASP A 68 4.87 -11.28 5.76
C ASP A 68 4.55 -12.04 7.07
N ILE A 69 5.60 -12.65 7.64
CA ILE A 69 5.49 -13.51 8.81
C ILE A 69 4.95 -12.70 10.01
N ASN A 70 3.94 -13.25 10.69
CA ASN A 70 3.27 -12.65 11.85
C ASN A 70 2.49 -11.34 11.56
N GLU A 71 2.26 -10.97 10.30
CA GLU A 71 1.46 -9.79 9.95
C GLU A 71 -0.06 -10.07 9.90
N GLY A 72 -0.48 -11.34 9.87
CA GLY A 72 -1.89 -11.72 9.99
C GLY A 72 -2.80 -11.17 8.87
N GLY A 73 -2.26 -10.83 7.69
CA GLY A 73 -3.02 -10.23 6.60
C GLY A 73 -3.10 -8.69 6.62
N ASN A 74 -2.42 -8.03 7.55
CA ASN A 74 -2.28 -6.57 7.64
C ASN A 74 -1.54 -5.96 6.44
N TRP A 75 -1.82 -4.70 6.11
CA TRP A 75 -1.16 -3.92 5.05
C TRP A 75 -0.33 -2.74 5.60
N GLY A 76 0.30 -2.94 6.76
CA GLY A 76 1.26 -1.99 7.35
C GLY A 76 0.67 -0.94 8.29
N ALA A 77 -0.59 -1.09 8.71
CA ALA A 77 -1.22 -0.16 9.65
C ALA A 77 -1.64 -0.86 10.95
N PRO A 78 -1.50 -0.21 12.11
CA PRO A 78 -2.02 -0.76 13.36
C PRO A 78 -3.56 -0.72 13.39
N ILE A 79 -4.17 -1.46 14.32
CA ILE A 79 -5.63 -1.37 14.56
C ILE A 79 -6.07 0.06 14.92
N ASP A 80 -5.24 0.82 15.66
CA ASP A 80 -5.48 2.22 15.97
C ASP A 80 -4.19 2.92 16.44
N PRO A 81 -4.21 4.26 16.61
CA PRO A 81 -3.04 5.03 17.03
C PRO A 81 -2.47 4.70 18.41
N GLN A 82 -3.27 4.12 19.30
CA GLN A 82 -2.89 3.69 20.65
C GLN A 82 -2.26 2.30 20.65
N HIS A 83 -2.59 1.44 19.68
CA HIS A 83 -2.09 0.07 19.55
C HIS A 83 -1.10 -0.08 18.38
N ARG A 84 -0.05 0.74 18.34
CA ARG A 84 0.93 0.80 17.24
C ARG A 84 1.70 -0.50 16.96
N HIS A 85 1.68 -1.44 17.89
CA HIS A 85 2.34 -2.75 17.77
C HIS A 85 1.36 -3.91 17.55
N THR A 86 0.09 -3.58 17.29
CA THR A 86 -0.95 -4.57 16.99
C THR A 86 -1.36 -4.39 15.55
N ALA A 87 -1.02 -5.38 14.72
CA ALA A 87 -1.31 -5.40 13.30
C ALA A 87 -2.82 -5.24 13.05
N GLY A 88 -3.17 -4.30 12.16
CA GLY A 88 -4.53 -4.06 11.74
C GLY A 88 -4.95 -4.95 10.57
N THR A 89 -5.88 -4.44 9.77
CA THR A 89 -6.35 -5.07 8.53
C THR A 89 -6.03 -4.19 7.32
N HIS A 90 -6.28 -4.69 6.11
CA HIS A 90 -6.21 -3.88 4.89
C HIS A 90 -7.04 -2.59 4.98
N MET A 91 -8.22 -2.64 5.60
CA MET A 91 -9.07 -1.45 5.78
C MET A 91 -8.48 -0.43 6.76
N HIS A 92 -7.68 -0.86 7.73
CA HIS A 92 -6.95 0.07 8.62
C HIS A 92 -5.89 0.84 7.83
N ALA A 93 -5.22 0.20 6.87
CA ALA A 93 -4.27 0.87 5.98
C ALA A 93 -4.98 1.90 5.08
N VAL A 94 -6.13 1.55 4.49
CA VAL A 94 -6.96 2.48 3.71
C VAL A 94 -7.39 3.68 4.54
N ARG A 95 -7.88 3.44 5.76
CA ARG A 95 -8.28 4.51 6.67
C ARG A 95 -7.10 5.45 6.96
N ALA A 96 -5.92 4.90 7.26
CA ALA A 96 -4.72 5.69 7.51
C ALA A 96 -4.30 6.54 6.31
N LEU A 97 -4.34 5.98 5.09
CA LEU A 97 -4.07 6.70 3.84
C LEU A 97 -5.10 7.80 3.60
N SER A 98 -6.38 7.51 3.78
CA SER A 98 -7.49 8.44 3.54
C SER A 98 -7.45 9.63 4.52
N LEU A 99 -7.23 9.37 5.82
CA LEU A 99 -6.99 10.40 6.82
C LEU A 99 -5.70 11.19 6.51
N GLY A 100 -4.68 10.50 5.98
CA GLY A 100 -3.46 11.12 5.49
C GLY A 100 -3.72 12.11 4.35
N TYR A 101 -4.56 11.74 3.39
CA TYR A 101 -4.96 12.61 2.28
C TYR A 101 -5.69 13.84 2.79
N GLN A 102 -6.70 13.66 3.66
CA GLN A 102 -7.43 14.78 4.27
C GLN A 102 -6.50 15.74 5.02
N ARG A 103 -5.48 15.21 5.70
CA ARG A 103 -4.53 16.02 6.47
C ARG A 103 -3.48 16.72 5.60
N CYS A 104 -3.00 16.05 4.56
CA CYS A 104 -1.84 16.48 3.77
C CYS A 104 -2.21 17.07 2.40
N GLY A 105 -3.46 16.96 1.99
CA GLY A 105 -3.99 17.50 0.73
C GLY A 105 -3.53 16.77 -0.54
N SER A 106 -2.83 15.64 -0.41
CA SER A 106 -2.32 14.85 -1.55
C SER A 106 -2.04 13.41 -1.15
N TRP A 107 -2.05 12.50 -2.13
CA TRP A 107 -1.69 11.10 -1.92
C TRP A 107 -0.21 10.91 -1.60
N ASP A 108 0.68 11.71 -2.19
CA ASP A 108 2.10 11.72 -1.82
C ASP A 108 2.29 12.12 -0.35
N GLY A 109 1.59 13.16 0.10
CA GLY A 109 1.58 13.56 1.50
C GLY A 109 1.00 12.46 2.40
N ALA A 110 -0.03 11.75 1.95
CA ALA A 110 -0.62 10.63 2.67
C ALA A 110 0.37 9.45 2.80
N ILE A 111 1.05 9.06 1.72
CA ILE A 111 2.10 8.02 1.71
C ILE A 111 3.23 8.39 2.66
N LEU A 112 3.72 9.63 2.59
CA LEU A 112 4.77 10.12 3.48
C LEU A 112 4.32 10.07 4.94
N ARG A 113 3.09 10.53 5.22
CA ARG A 113 2.52 10.51 6.56
C ARG A 113 2.29 9.08 7.07
N PHE A 114 1.86 8.17 6.22
CA PHE A 114 1.70 6.76 6.54
C PHE A 114 3.00 6.17 7.10
N ARG A 115 4.12 6.41 6.41
CA ARG A 115 5.42 5.83 6.80
C ARG A 115 6.12 6.57 7.93
N THR A 116 5.97 7.89 8.00
CA THR A 116 6.81 8.74 8.88
C THR A 116 6.04 9.51 9.95
N GLY A 117 4.71 9.52 9.87
CA GLY A 117 3.85 10.39 10.67
C GLY A 117 3.80 11.85 10.19
N LEU A 118 4.56 12.24 9.15
CA LEU A 118 4.69 13.62 8.68
C LEU A 118 4.23 13.77 7.22
N CYS A 119 3.45 14.82 6.93
CA CYS A 119 3.07 15.16 5.54
C CYS A 119 4.29 15.59 4.70
N ASN A 120 5.29 16.21 5.34
CA ASN A 120 6.53 16.62 4.68
C ASN A 120 7.74 16.26 5.55
N PRO A 121 8.26 15.02 5.42
CA PRO A 121 9.40 14.56 6.20
C PRO A 121 10.66 15.37 5.95
N ARG A 122 10.79 16.08 4.80
CA ARG A 122 11.97 16.91 4.47
C ARG A 122 12.22 18.03 5.49
N ARG A 123 11.19 18.44 6.23
CA ARG A 123 11.28 19.44 7.31
C ARG A 123 11.61 18.83 8.68
N SER A 124 11.73 17.51 8.79
CA SER A 124 12.09 16.85 10.04
C SER A 124 13.52 17.20 10.44
N PRO A 125 13.79 17.45 11.74
CA PRO A 125 15.15 17.63 12.23
C PRO A 125 16.00 16.35 12.06
N SER A 126 15.36 15.18 12.06
CA SER A 126 16.05 13.88 11.93
C SER A 126 16.41 13.56 10.46
N PRO A 127 17.71 13.42 10.12
CA PRO A 127 18.15 13.00 8.78
C PRO A 127 17.57 11.65 8.36
N ARG A 128 17.48 10.71 9.30
CA ARG A 128 16.91 9.37 9.08
C ARG A 128 15.46 9.45 8.61
N VAL A 129 14.64 10.32 9.22
CA VAL A 129 13.23 10.49 8.84
C VAL A 129 13.11 11.13 7.45
N ARG A 130 13.98 12.08 7.12
CA ARG A 130 14.03 12.69 5.77
C ARG A 130 14.32 11.65 4.70
N GLU A 131 15.35 10.83 4.93
CA GLU A 131 15.80 9.80 4.00
C GLU A 131 14.78 8.68 3.86
N GLN A 132 14.21 8.19 4.97
CA GLN A 132 13.15 7.18 4.98
C GLN A 132 11.93 7.64 4.19
N GLY A 133 11.45 8.86 4.39
CA GLY A 133 10.31 9.39 3.64
C GLY A 133 10.60 9.50 2.14
N ALA A 134 11.77 10.03 1.77
CA ALA A 134 12.16 10.17 0.37
C ALA A 134 12.35 8.82 -0.33
N HIS A 135 12.97 7.85 0.35
CA HIS A 135 13.14 6.50 -0.16
C HIS A 135 11.79 5.81 -0.36
N TYR A 136 10.93 5.84 0.66
CA TYR A 136 9.63 5.18 0.63
C TYR A 136 8.73 5.71 -0.49
N LEU A 137 8.62 7.03 -0.64
CA LEU A 137 7.81 7.62 -1.71
C LEU A 137 8.30 7.18 -3.11
N ARG A 138 9.63 7.16 -3.33
CA ARG A 138 10.21 6.67 -4.59
C ARG A 138 9.89 5.20 -4.84
N VAL A 139 9.90 4.36 -3.80
CA VAL A 139 9.54 2.94 -3.93
C VAL A 139 8.08 2.79 -4.34
N ILE A 140 7.16 3.48 -3.67
CA ILE A 140 5.73 3.43 -3.98
C ILE A 140 5.46 3.90 -5.41
N HIS A 141 5.99 5.06 -5.81
CA HIS A 141 5.84 5.56 -7.18
C HIS A 141 6.39 4.57 -8.21
N ARG A 142 7.58 4.00 -7.97
CA ARG A 142 8.16 3.00 -8.88
C ARG A 142 7.27 1.76 -9.02
N ILE A 143 6.68 1.28 -7.93
CA ILE A 143 5.77 0.13 -8.00
C ILE A 143 4.52 0.50 -8.81
N VAL A 144 3.88 1.63 -8.49
CA VAL A 144 2.68 2.12 -9.19
C VAL A 144 2.92 2.28 -10.69
N GLU A 145 4.01 2.96 -11.07
CA GLU A 145 4.37 3.18 -12.47
C GLU A 145 4.61 1.86 -13.22
N ARG A 146 5.32 0.91 -12.59
CA ARG A 146 5.56 -0.40 -13.20
C ARG A 146 4.27 -1.20 -13.36
N VAL A 147 3.38 -1.18 -12.37
CA VAL A 147 2.07 -1.86 -12.43
C VAL A 147 1.21 -1.26 -13.55
N ARG A 148 1.13 0.08 -13.64
CA ARG A 148 0.38 0.77 -14.70
C ARG A 148 0.91 0.43 -16.08
N ARG A 149 2.22 0.56 -16.29
CA ARG A 149 2.85 0.23 -17.57
C ARG A 149 2.62 -1.22 -17.98
N HIS A 150 2.76 -2.15 -17.04
CA HIS A 150 2.54 -3.57 -17.33
C HIS A 150 1.08 -3.85 -17.70
N ALA A 151 0.12 -3.19 -17.03
CA ALA A 151 -1.29 -3.32 -17.36
C ALA A 151 -1.61 -2.76 -18.75
N GLU A 152 -1.06 -1.60 -19.10
CA GLU A 152 -1.19 -0.98 -20.44
C GLU A 152 -0.62 -1.92 -21.54
N GLU A 153 0.58 -2.48 -21.33
CA GLU A 153 1.25 -3.37 -22.29
C GLU A 153 0.50 -4.70 -22.51
N VAL A 154 -0.09 -5.28 -21.46
CA VAL A 154 -0.71 -6.61 -21.52
C VAL A 154 -2.20 -6.56 -21.85
N HIS A 155 -2.91 -5.51 -21.42
CA HIS A 155 -4.37 -5.45 -21.51
C HIS A 155 -4.91 -4.36 -22.43
N GLY A 156 -4.07 -3.46 -22.95
CA GLY A 156 -4.50 -2.40 -23.87
C GLY A 156 -5.52 -1.42 -23.27
N GLU A 157 -5.54 -1.29 -21.94
CA GLU A 157 -6.28 -0.25 -21.21
C GLU A 157 -5.46 1.04 -21.10
#